data_AF-A0AA37GG50-F1
#
_entry.id   AF-A0AA37GG50-F1
#
_cell.length_a   1.000
_cell.length_b   1.000
_cell.length_c   1.000
_cell.angle_alpha   90.00
_cell.angle_beta   90.00
_cell.angle_gamma   90.00
#
_symmetry.space_group_name_H-M   'P 1'
#
loop_
_entity.id
_entity.type
_entity.pdbx_description
1 polymer ?
#
loop_
_entity_poly.entity_id
_entity_poly.type
_entity_poly.pdbx_seq_one_letter_code
_entity_poly.pdbx_strand_id
1 'polypeptide(L)'
;MERFSPAPSMTEYLQQANDSLLTMVQIETKEALESVEDIAAVEGIDVLFIGPFDLGNNIGHPVINGIIKKELSDAIDRVLEATHKAGKKAGIFCTSGEQSKVFADKGFDMISVATDYTALQFTLSESLSIARGRRSQSRVDRTELRPRERRGSRGMTNRGGE
;
A
#
# COMPACT_ATOMS: atom_id res chain seq x y z
N MET A 1 2.94 40.58 -1.43
CA MET A 1 2.84 39.43 -0.51
C MET A 1 1.37 39.12 -0.31
N GLU A 2 0.66 38.80 -1.42
CA GLU A 2 -0.81 38.61 -1.47
C GLU A 2 -1.15 37.37 -2.34
N ARG A 3 -0.27 36.35 -2.35
CA ARG A 3 -0.32 35.29 -3.39
C ARG A 3 -1.09 34.03 -2.98
N PHE A 4 -1.74 34.04 -1.82
CA PHE A 4 -2.59 32.96 -1.34
C PHE A 4 -3.80 33.55 -0.61
N SER A 5 -4.93 33.64 -1.32
CA SER A 5 -6.23 33.67 -0.65
C SER A 5 -6.68 32.21 -0.48
N PRO A 6 -6.97 31.74 0.75
CA PRO A 6 -7.40 30.36 0.99
C PRO A 6 -8.79 30.05 0.40
N ALA A 7 -9.51 31.08 -0.05
CA ALA A 7 -10.78 30.95 -0.74
C ALA A 7 -10.69 31.60 -2.14
N PRO A 8 -10.98 30.86 -3.22
CA PRO A 8 -11.10 31.44 -4.56
C PRO A 8 -12.26 32.45 -4.57
N SER A 9 -12.14 33.48 -5.42
CA SER A 9 -13.29 34.31 -5.77
C SER A 9 -14.38 33.46 -6.42
N MET A 10 -15.62 33.95 -6.44
CA MET A 10 -16.73 33.24 -7.09
C MET A 10 -16.43 32.93 -8.57
N THR A 11 -15.77 33.85 -9.27
CA THR A 11 -15.37 33.65 -10.67
C THR A 11 -14.33 32.54 -10.80
N GLU A 12 -13.26 32.57 -9.98
CA GLU A 12 -12.24 31.51 -9.99
C GLU A 12 -12.85 30.15 -9.63
N TYR A 13 -13.74 30.10 -8.64
CA TYR A 13 -14.46 28.89 -8.28
C TYR A 13 -15.25 28.32 -9.46
N LEU A 14 -16.09 29.12 -10.12
CA LEU A 14 -16.88 28.66 -11.27
C LEU A 14 -16.02 28.21 -12.45
N GLN A 15 -14.80 28.74 -12.58
CA GLN A 15 -13.88 28.38 -13.66
C GLN A 15 -13.09 27.10 -13.36
N GLN A 16 -12.74 26.83 -12.10
CA GLN A 16 -11.79 25.76 -11.76
C GLN A 16 -12.41 24.57 -11.00
N ALA A 17 -13.61 24.73 -10.43
CA ALA A 17 -14.15 23.75 -9.49
C ALA A 17 -14.21 22.34 -10.10
N ASN A 18 -14.79 22.20 -11.30
CA ASN A 18 -14.93 20.90 -11.96
C ASN A 18 -13.57 20.24 -12.26
N ASP A 19 -12.59 21.01 -12.74
CA ASP A 19 -11.25 20.51 -13.07
C ASP A 19 -10.41 20.14 -11.84
N SER A 20 -10.85 20.57 -10.65
CA SER A 20 -10.18 20.29 -9.37
C SER A 20 -10.75 19.08 -8.63
N LEU A 21 -11.84 18.48 -9.13
CA LEU A 21 -12.46 17.31 -8.52
C LEU A 21 -11.77 16.02 -8.96
N LEU A 22 -11.72 15.05 -8.04
CA LEU A 22 -11.33 13.68 -8.32
C LEU A 22 -12.53 12.79 -8.04
N THR A 23 -13.05 12.15 -9.08
CA THR A 23 -14.18 11.21 -8.98
C THR A 23 -13.66 9.79 -8.97
N MET A 24 -13.94 9.08 -7.88
CA MET A 24 -13.53 7.70 -7.68
C MET A 24 -14.76 6.81 -7.48
N VAL A 25 -14.76 5.65 -8.12
CA VAL A 25 -15.82 4.65 -7.97
C VAL A 25 -15.24 3.32 -7.48
N GLN A 26 -15.97 2.64 -6.60
CA GLN A 26 -15.55 1.35 -6.06
C GLN A 26 -16.10 0.19 -6.88
N ILE A 27 -15.23 -0.77 -7.21
CA ILE A 27 -15.60 -2.03 -7.87
C ILE A 27 -15.62 -3.13 -6.81
N GLU A 28 -16.80 -3.39 -6.25
CA GLU A 28 -16.97 -4.25 -5.07
C GLU A 28 -18.07 -5.30 -5.20
N THR A 29 -18.80 -5.30 -6.31
CA THR A 29 -19.85 -6.29 -6.58
C THR A 29 -19.53 -7.10 -7.83
N LYS A 30 -20.18 -8.25 -7.96
CA LYS A 30 -20.06 -9.08 -9.14
C LYS A 30 -20.53 -8.34 -10.39
N GLU A 31 -21.63 -7.61 -10.30
CA GLU A 31 -22.21 -6.83 -11.39
C GLU A 31 -21.26 -5.70 -11.82
N ALA A 32 -20.64 -5.00 -10.86
CA ALA A 32 -19.65 -3.97 -11.17
C ALA A 32 -18.41 -4.56 -11.86
N LEU A 33 -17.95 -5.75 -11.42
CA LEU A 33 -16.85 -6.46 -12.07
C LEU A 33 -17.22 -6.92 -13.48
N GLU A 34 -18.45 -7.38 -13.70
CA GLU A 34 -18.94 -7.80 -15.02
C GLU A 34 -19.00 -6.62 -16.00
N SER A 35 -19.37 -5.43 -15.53
CA SER A 35 -19.46 -4.19 -16.29
C SER A 35 -18.22 -3.28 -16.18
N VAL A 36 -17.07 -3.81 -15.74
CA VAL A 36 -15.93 -2.96 -15.37
C VAL A 36 -15.38 -2.15 -16.54
N GLU A 37 -15.39 -2.68 -17.76
CA GLU A 37 -14.96 -1.97 -18.96
C GLU A 37 -15.90 -0.81 -19.31
N ASP A 38 -17.22 -0.99 -19.16
CA ASP A 38 -18.22 0.05 -19.40
C ASP A 38 -18.10 1.17 -18.35
N ILE A 39 -17.92 0.81 -17.08
CA ILE A 39 -17.67 1.76 -15.99
C ILE A 39 -16.35 2.52 -16.24
N ALA A 40 -15.31 1.81 -16.63
CA ALA A 40 -14.02 2.40 -16.99
C ALA A 40 -14.13 3.31 -18.22
N ALA A 41 -15.14 3.19 -19.08
CA ALA A 41 -15.32 4.09 -20.23
C ALA A 41 -16.08 5.40 -19.90
N VAL A 42 -16.75 5.49 -18.74
CA VAL A 42 -17.58 6.67 -18.39
C VAL A 42 -16.73 7.94 -18.24
N GLU A 43 -17.06 8.99 -18.99
CA GLU A 43 -16.41 10.30 -18.87
C GLU A 43 -16.63 10.91 -17.48
N GLY A 44 -15.57 11.52 -16.92
CA GLY A 44 -15.60 12.14 -15.59
C GLY A 44 -15.31 11.20 -14.41
N ILE A 45 -15.11 9.89 -14.64
CA ILE A 45 -14.53 9.00 -13.63
C ILE A 45 -13.01 8.98 -13.79
N ASP A 46 -12.28 9.29 -12.73
CA ASP A 46 -10.81 9.36 -12.74
C ASP A 46 -10.16 8.07 -12.21
N VAL A 47 -10.80 7.44 -11.22
CA VAL A 47 -10.24 6.29 -10.50
C VAL A 47 -11.26 5.18 -10.35
N LEU A 48 -10.85 3.96 -10.67
CA LEU A 48 -11.53 2.75 -10.23
C LEU A 48 -10.78 2.18 -9.02
N PHE A 49 -11.45 2.12 -7.89
CA PHE A 49 -10.89 1.68 -6.62
C PHE A 49 -11.42 0.29 -6.24
N ILE A 50 -10.54 -0.58 -5.77
CA ILE A 50 -10.91 -1.95 -5.39
C ILE A 50 -10.87 -2.09 -3.88
N GLY A 51 -11.99 -2.55 -3.30
CA GLY A 51 -12.06 -3.10 -1.95
C GLY A 51 -11.98 -4.63 -2.01
N PRO A 52 -10.81 -5.27 -1.76
CA PRO A 52 -10.67 -6.71 -1.96
C PRO A 52 -11.58 -7.55 -1.06
N PHE A 53 -11.91 -7.03 0.12
CA PHE A 53 -12.81 -7.72 1.07
C PHE A 53 -14.24 -7.76 0.55
N ASP A 54 -14.80 -6.62 0.14
CA ASP A 54 -16.17 -6.54 -0.37
C ASP A 54 -16.32 -7.22 -1.73
N LEU A 55 -15.37 -7.01 -2.65
CA LEU A 55 -15.34 -7.72 -3.92
C LEU A 55 -15.27 -9.23 -3.70
N GLY A 56 -14.35 -9.69 -2.86
CA GLY A 56 -14.19 -11.10 -2.50
C GLY A 56 -15.46 -11.71 -1.93
N ASN A 57 -16.15 -11.01 -1.04
CA ASN A 57 -17.44 -11.46 -0.50
C ASN A 57 -18.50 -11.60 -1.61
N ASN A 58 -18.61 -10.61 -2.49
CA ASN A 58 -19.63 -10.60 -3.55
C ASN A 58 -19.40 -11.66 -4.63
N ILE A 59 -18.15 -12.02 -4.92
CA ILE A 59 -17.82 -13.06 -5.93
C ILE A 59 -17.69 -14.46 -5.31
N GLY A 60 -17.90 -14.63 -4.01
CA GLY A 60 -17.82 -15.93 -3.32
C GLY A 60 -16.41 -16.37 -2.93
N HIS A 61 -15.43 -15.47 -3.00
CA HIS A 61 -14.03 -15.70 -2.68
C HIS A 61 -13.54 -14.71 -1.59
N PRO A 62 -14.08 -14.80 -0.36
CA PRO A 62 -13.75 -13.86 0.71
C PRO A 62 -12.28 -13.94 1.10
N VAL A 63 -11.71 -12.79 1.49
CA VAL A 63 -10.37 -12.71 2.07
C VAL A 63 -10.41 -13.23 3.51
N ILE A 64 -9.92 -14.45 3.71
CA ILE A 64 -9.87 -15.10 5.03
C ILE A 64 -8.42 -15.13 5.49
N ASN A 65 -8.15 -14.65 6.70
CA ASN A 65 -6.81 -14.57 7.29
C ASN A 65 -5.79 -13.81 6.41
N GLY A 66 -6.26 -12.78 5.69
CA GLY A 66 -5.42 -11.98 4.79
C GLY A 66 -5.04 -12.68 3.47
N ILE A 67 -5.60 -13.85 3.17
CA ILE A 67 -5.27 -14.61 1.97
C ILE A 67 -6.20 -14.21 0.82
N ILE A 68 -5.63 -13.68 -0.26
CA ILE A 68 -6.31 -13.46 -1.53
C ILE A 68 -6.15 -14.72 -2.38
N LYS A 69 -7.27 -15.38 -2.71
CA LYS A 69 -7.28 -16.57 -3.58
C LYS A 69 -7.18 -16.19 -5.04
N LYS A 70 -6.88 -17.18 -5.90
CA LYS A 70 -6.68 -16.99 -7.33
C LYS A 70 -7.85 -16.24 -7.98
N GLU A 71 -9.08 -16.62 -7.68
CA GLU A 71 -10.26 -16.04 -8.33
C GLU A 71 -10.44 -14.56 -7.99
N LEU A 72 -10.16 -14.16 -6.75
CA LEU A 72 -10.15 -12.74 -6.36
C LEU A 72 -8.93 -12.02 -6.93
N SER A 73 -7.75 -12.65 -7.00
CA SER A 73 -6.59 -12.04 -7.66
C SER A 73 -6.86 -11.78 -9.13
N ASP A 74 -7.44 -12.74 -9.86
CA ASP A 74 -7.79 -12.59 -11.27
C ASP A 74 -8.82 -11.47 -11.46
N ALA A 75 -9.79 -11.34 -10.55
CA ALA A 75 -10.76 -10.25 -10.56
C ALA A 75 -10.08 -8.89 -10.34
N ILE A 76 -9.17 -8.79 -9.37
CA ILE A 76 -8.38 -7.57 -9.12
C ILE A 76 -7.55 -7.19 -10.36
N ASP A 77 -6.92 -8.18 -10.99
CA ASP A 77 -6.09 -7.97 -12.18
C ASP A 77 -6.95 -7.51 -13.38
N ARG A 78 -8.17 -8.06 -13.56
CA ARG A 78 -9.12 -7.57 -14.58
C ARG A 78 -9.50 -6.11 -14.37
N VAL A 79 -9.79 -5.70 -13.14
CA VAL A 79 -10.15 -4.29 -12.85
C VAL A 79 -8.96 -3.39 -13.17
N LEU A 80 -7.74 -3.77 -12.77
CA LEU A 80 -6.52 -3.03 -13.09
C LEU A 80 -6.35 -2.84 -14.61
N GLU A 81 -6.45 -3.93 -15.37
CA GLU A 81 -6.31 -3.91 -16.83
C GLU A 81 -7.37 -3.03 -17.50
N ALA A 82 -8.64 -3.19 -17.14
CA ALA A 82 -9.74 -2.39 -17.68
C ALA A 82 -9.55 -0.89 -17.39
N THR A 83 -9.12 -0.57 -16.17
CA THR A 83 -8.88 0.81 -15.72
C THR A 83 -7.76 1.47 -16.53
N HIS A 84 -6.61 0.80 -16.65
CA HIS A 84 -5.47 1.33 -17.39
C HIS A 84 -5.73 1.39 -18.90
N LYS A 85 -6.45 0.43 -19.46
CA LYS A 85 -6.86 0.45 -20.88
C LYS A 85 -7.74 1.67 -21.20
N ALA A 86 -8.54 2.13 -20.24
CA ALA A 86 -9.32 3.36 -20.36
C ALA A 86 -8.52 4.64 -20.07
N GLY A 87 -7.23 4.54 -19.77
CA GLY A 87 -6.38 5.69 -19.43
C GLY A 87 -6.63 6.27 -18.04
N LYS A 88 -7.30 5.51 -17.16
CA LYS A 88 -7.68 5.92 -15.80
C LYS A 88 -6.71 5.37 -14.75
N LYS A 89 -6.87 5.81 -13.50
CA LYS A 89 -6.02 5.39 -12.38
C LYS A 89 -6.63 4.26 -11.58
N ALA A 90 -5.82 3.28 -11.20
CA ALA A 90 -6.27 2.13 -10.43
C ALA A 90 -5.93 2.30 -8.95
N GLY A 91 -6.94 2.15 -8.10
CA GLY A 91 -6.83 2.23 -6.65
C GLY A 91 -7.08 0.90 -5.95
N ILE A 92 -6.41 0.63 -4.81
CA ILE A 92 -6.68 -0.57 -4.01
C ILE A 92 -6.46 -0.36 -2.51
N PHE A 93 -7.30 -1.02 -1.71
CA PHE A 93 -7.12 -1.15 -0.27
C PHE A 93 -6.20 -2.30 0.12
N CYS A 94 -5.20 -2.02 0.95
CA CYS A 94 -4.28 -3.01 1.52
C CYS A 94 -4.30 -2.96 3.05
N THR A 95 -3.89 -4.06 3.68
CA THR A 95 -3.82 -4.19 5.14
C THR A 95 -2.40 -4.26 5.69
N SER A 96 -1.38 -4.28 4.82
CA SER A 96 0.02 -4.23 5.22
C SER A 96 0.91 -3.61 4.14
N GLY A 97 2.10 -3.14 4.55
CA GLY A 97 3.09 -2.59 3.63
C GLY A 97 3.62 -3.61 2.62
N GLU A 98 3.75 -4.89 3.00
CA GLU A 98 4.15 -5.97 2.10
C GLU A 98 3.11 -6.17 0.99
N GLN A 99 1.83 -6.20 1.36
CA GLN A 99 0.75 -6.29 0.38
C GLN A 99 0.71 -5.05 -0.52
N SER A 100 0.86 -3.86 0.06
CA SER A 100 0.95 -2.61 -0.71
C SER A 100 2.10 -2.63 -1.73
N LYS A 101 3.27 -3.16 -1.36
CA LYS A 101 4.40 -3.29 -2.29
C LYS A 101 4.07 -4.22 -3.45
N VAL A 102 3.41 -5.35 -3.20
CA VAL A 102 2.98 -6.28 -4.25
C VAL A 102 2.05 -5.58 -5.24
N PHE A 103 1.07 -4.81 -4.77
CA PHE A 103 0.15 -4.09 -5.68
C PHE A 103 0.80 -2.89 -6.36
N ALA A 104 1.73 -2.20 -5.71
CA ALA A 104 2.54 -1.17 -6.36
C ALA A 104 3.35 -1.75 -7.53
N ASP A 105 3.97 -2.92 -7.34
CA ASP A 105 4.73 -3.61 -8.38
C ASP A 105 3.86 -4.11 -9.53
N LYS A 106 2.59 -4.42 -9.25
CA LYS A 106 1.58 -4.73 -10.28
C LYS A 106 1.16 -3.51 -11.10
N GLY A 107 1.42 -2.29 -10.62
CA GLY A 107 1.12 -1.05 -11.33
C GLY A 107 -0.06 -0.24 -10.78
N PHE A 108 -0.57 -0.55 -9.57
CA PHE A 108 -1.59 0.31 -8.95
C PHE A 108 -1.06 1.73 -8.69
N ASP A 109 -1.86 2.73 -9.06
CA ASP A 109 -1.49 4.15 -8.97
C ASP A 109 -1.78 4.75 -7.58
N MET A 110 -2.80 4.23 -6.90
CA MET A 110 -3.23 4.70 -5.57
C MET A 110 -3.43 3.53 -4.62
N ILE A 111 -2.73 3.53 -3.48
CA ILE A 111 -2.73 2.40 -2.54
C ILE A 111 -3.00 2.90 -1.14
N SER A 112 -4.07 2.40 -0.52
CA SER A 112 -4.29 2.57 0.91
C SER A 112 -3.43 1.55 1.66
N VAL A 113 -2.42 2.03 2.39
CA VAL A 113 -1.38 1.17 3.00
C VAL A 113 -1.71 0.71 4.42
N ALA A 114 -2.58 1.43 5.12
CA ALA A 114 -2.99 1.16 6.49
C ALA A 114 -4.28 1.92 6.82
N THR A 115 -4.99 1.49 7.87
CA THR A 115 -6.07 2.27 8.48
C THR A 115 -5.62 2.89 9.79
N ASP A 116 -6.16 4.05 10.11
CA ASP A 116 -5.90 4.75 11.37
C ASP A 116 -6.25 3.90 12.60
N TYR A 117 -7.40 3.24 12.60
CA TYR A 117 -7.85 2.38 13.70
C TYR A 117 -6.88 1.21 13.95
N THR A 118 -6.43 0.52 12.91
CA THR A 118 -5.50 -0.61 13.08
C THR A 118 -4.10 -0.12 13.50
N ALA A 119 -3.64 1.00 12.94
CA ALA A 119 -2.35 1.60 13.30
C ALA A 119 -2.33 2.07 14.76
N LEU A 120 -3.41 2.72 15.22
CA LEU A 120 -3.57 3.14 16.62
C LEU A 120 -3.62 1.93 17.56
N GLN A 121 -4.41 0.90 17.22
CA GLN A 121 -4.46 -0.33 18.01
C GLN A 121 -3.09 -1.00 18.13
N PHE A 122 -2.37 -1.12 17.02
CA PHE A 122 -1.04 -1.73 16.99
C PHE A 122 -0.07 -0.96 17.92
N THR A 123 0.03 0.35 17.72
CA THR A 123 0.98 1.21 18.44
C THR A 123 0.70 1.25 19.94
N LEU A 124 -0.57 1.41 20.32
CA LEU A 124 -0.97 1.46 21.73
C LEU A 124 -0.82 0.10 22.41
N SER A 125 -1.15 -1.00 21.72
CA SER A 125 -0.99 -2.35 22.26
C SER A 125 0.49 -2.70 22.48
N GLU A 126 1.37 -2.34 21.53
CA GLU A 126 2.82 -2.52 21.69
C GLU A 126 3.32 -1.71 22.88
N SER A 127 2.99 -0.41 22.94
CA SER A 127 3.45 0.50 23.99
C SER A 127 3.01 0.01 25.38
N LEU A 128 1.76 -0.43 25.52
CA LEU A 128 1.24 -0.98 26.77
C LEU A 128 1.91 -2.31 27.15
N SER A 129 2.18 -3.17 26.17
CA SER A 129 2.90 -4.44 26.37
C SER A 129 4.29 -4.19 26.95
N ILE A 130 5.02 -3.23 26.40
CA ILE A 130 6.34 -2.80 26.88
C ILE A 130 6.24 -2.21 28.28
N ALA A 131 5.29 -1.30 28.52
CA ALA A 131 5.06 -0.71 29.83
C ALA A 131 4.74 -1.75 30.91
N ARG A 132 4.12 -2.88 30.53
CA ARG A 132 3.86 -4.04 31.40
C ARG A 132 5.05 -4.98 31.58
N GLY A 133 6.23 -4.63 31.07
CA GLY A 133 7.47 -5.40 31.24
C GLY A 133 7.73 -6.48 30.19
N ARG A 134 6.96 -6.54 29.09
CA ARG A 134 7.26 -7.42 27.96
C ARG A 134 8.31 -6.78 27.06
N ARG A 135 9.20 -7.56 26.43
CA ARG A 135 10.17 -7.03 25.46
C ARG A 135 9.46 -6.66 24.15
N SER A 136 9.87 -5.55 23.51
CA SER A 136 9.41 -5.19 22.17
C SER A 136 9.83 -6.26 21.14
N GLN A 137 8.92 -6.59 20.23
CA GLN A 137 9.19 -7.50 19.12
C GLN A 137 10.00 -6.85 17.98
N SER A 138 10.12 -5.51 17.95
CA SER A 138 10.75 -4.77 16.84
C SER A 138 12.29 -4.69 16.91
N ARG A 139 12.91 -5.23 17.97
CA ARG A 139 14.38 -5.34 18.02
C ARG A 139 14.85 -6.55 17.21
N VAL A 140 15.00 -6.37 15.90
CA VAL A 140 16.02 -7.11 15.16
C VAL A 140 17.35 -6.81 15.84
N ASP A 141 17.94 -7.82 16.45
CA ASP A 141 19.15 -7.71 17.25
C ASP A 141 20.32 -7.27 16.36
N ARG A 142 20.54 -5.95 16.24
CA ARG A 142 21.67 -5.37 15.50
C ARG A 142 23.03 -5.68 16.14
N THR A 143 23.06 -6.43 17.24
CA THR A 143 24.26 -6.79 17.99
C THR A 143 25.07 -7.94 17.38
N GLU A 144 24.57 -8.66 16.38
CA GLU A 144 25.33 -9.74 15.72
C GLU A 144 26.20 -9.31 14.52
N LEU A 145 26.15 -8.04 14.11
CA LEU A 145 27.05 -7.50 13.06
C LEU A 145 28.30 -6.84 13.69
N ARG A 146 29.11 -7.61 14.42
CA ARG A 146 30.53 -7.25 14.63
C ARG A 146 31.39 -8.15 13.75
N PRO A 147 32.25 -7.61 12.88
CA PRO A 147 33.23 -8.42 12.16
C PRO A 147 34.09 -9.15 13.20
N ARG A 148 34.18 -10.48 13.10
CA ARG A 148 35.15 -11.26 13.88
C ARG A 148 36.53 -10.71 13.55
N GLU A 149 37.16 -10.01 14.49
CA GLU A 149 38.55 -9.60 14.39
C GLU A 149 39.39 -10.83 14.05
N ARG A 150 39.98 -10.82 12.85
CA ARG A 150 40.96 -11.83 12.44
C ARG A 150 42.12 -11.75 13.44
N ARG A 151 42.25 -12.76 14.30
CA ARG A 151 43.48 -12.99 15.06
C ARG A 151 44.61 -13.10 14.05
N GLY A 152 45.43 -12.05 13.97
CA GLY A 152 46.64 -12.01 13.17
C GLY A 152 47.56 -13.16 13.57
N SER A 153 47.95 -13.95 12.59
CA SER A 153 49.03 -14.91 12.66
C SER A 153 50.33 -14.17 13.01
N ARG A 154 50.83 -14.36 14.23
CA ARG A 154 52.22 -14.06 14.56
C ARG A 154 53.09 -15.12 13.89
N GLY A 155 53.63 -14.78 12.73
CA GLY A 155 54.76 -15.47 12.12
C GLY A 155 55.84 -14.46 11.78
N MET A 156 56.84 -14.30 12.66
CA MET A 156 58.24 -14.03 12.28
C MET A 156 59.11 -13.90 13.54
N THR A 157 60.00 -14.89 13.74
CA THR A 157 61.36 -14.63 14.22
C THR A 157 62.29 -15.55 13.45
N ASN A 158 62.95 -15.00 12.43
CA ASN A 158 64.14 -15.59 11.84
C ASN A 158 65.33 -14.91 12.54
N ARG A 159 66.12 -15.65 13.32
CA ARG A 159 67.43 -15.21 13.80
C ARG A 159 68.48 -15.85 12.90
N GLY A 160 69.26 -15.02 12.22
CA GLY A 160 70.52 -15.44 11.62
C GLY A 160 71.69 -15.21 12.58
N GLY A 161 72.73 -16.01 12.39
CA GLY A 161 74.12 -15.71 12.75
C GLY A 161 74.62 -16.30 14.07
N GLU A 162 75.22 -17.49 14.04
CA GLU A 162 76.67 -17.78 14.09
C GLU A 162 76.91 -19.29 14.03
#